data_AF-A0A842YEB6-F1
#
_entry.id   AF-A0A842YEB6-F1
#
_cell.length_a   1.000
_cell.length_b   1.000
_cell.length_c   1.000
_cell.angle_alpha   90.00
_cell.angle_beta   90.00
_cell.angle_gamma   90.00
#
_symmetry.space_group_name_H-M   'P 1'
#
loop_
_entity.id
_entity.type
_entity.pdbx_description
1 polymer ?
#
loop_
_entity_poly.entity_id
_entity_poly.type
_entity_poly.pdbx_seq_one_letter_code
_entity_poly.pdbx_strand_id
1 'polypeptide(L)'
;MPEPLVACPSCGLEVPKGKYCKLCGELLMQSEEESIPEQDVEYEQENEFSEEIQESTPASLPHFEVTIENMHHDAAAILLAHAELLVIDEELDRIIEKIKATRQALRLKQADKAVLTARAETLRSEFEKTKTRRRELISVKEKLVLEQLLEALHKHEERLTKLEEISGTVDKEVYKEQRVEILQTINDLRSNLKDAIKTGMKWSKGISKALKILDKEMSRLDAKFKIGDISRPK
;
A
#
# COMPACT_ATOMS: atom_id res chain seq x y z
N MET A 1 -39.34 18.29 -41.97
CA MET A 1 -40.01 17.07 -41.46
C MET A 1 -39.62 16.92 -40.00
N PRO A 2 -40.57 16.76 -39.06
CA PRO A 2 -40.23 16.72 -37.64
C PRO A 2 -39.53 15.40 -37.29
N GLU A 3 -38.38 15.50 -36.62
CA GLU A 3 -37.55 14.38 -36.20
C GLU A 3 -38.30 13.50 -35.17
N PRO A 4 -38.19 12.16 -35.24
CA PRO A 4 -38.86 11.28 -34.29
C PRO A 4 -38.27 11.46 -32.89
N LEU A 5 -39.12 11.80 -31.92
CA LEU A 5 -38.76 11.99 -30.51
C LEU A 5 -38.71 10.63 -29.79
N VAL A 6 -37.72 10.44 -28.93
CA VAL A 6 -37.55 9.24 -28.08
C VAL A 6 -37.54 9.68 -26.62
N ALA A 7 -38.26 8.97 -25.76
CA ALA A 7 -38.27 9.26 -24.33
C ALA A 7 -36.95 8.85 -23.68
N CYS A 8 -36.33 9.77 -22.95
CA CYS A 8 -35.13 9.46 -22.18
C CYS A 8 -35.48 8.59 -20.96
N PRO A 9 -34.82 7.44 -20.74
CA PRO A 9 -35.14 6.55 -19.63
C PRO A 9 -34.81 7.16 -18.24
N SER A 10 -33.91 8.15 -18.18
CA SER A 10 -33.45 8.71 -16.91
C SER A 10 -34.25 9.94 -16.45
N CYS A 11 -34.76 10.76 -17.38
CA CYS A 11 -35.55 11.95 -17.04
C CYS A 11 -36.99 11.91 -17.54
N GLY A 12 -37.38 10.88 -18.30
CA GLY A 12 -38.74 10.68 -18.81
C GLY A 12 -39.19 11.68 -19.88
N LEU A 13 -38.31 12.59 -20.32
CA LEU A 13 -38.64 13.64 -21.28
C LEU A 13 -38.37 13.18 -22.73
N GLU A 14 -39.26 13.56 -23.64
CA GLU A 14 -39.15 13.30 -25.07
C GLU A 14 -38.08 14.18 -25.70
N VAL A 15 -37.00 13.56 -26.18
CA VAL A 15 -35.85 14.24 -26.76
C VAL A 15 -35.56 13.72 -28.18
N PRO A 16 -35.04 14.58 -29.07
CA PRO A 16 -34.70 14.16 -30.44
C PRO A 16 -33.62 13.07 -30.42
N LYS A 17 -33.68 12.13 -31.38
CA LYS A 17 -32.75 10.99 -31.47
C LYS A 17 -31.29 11.46 -31.46
N GLY A 18 -30.53 10.99 -30.48
CA GLY A 18 -29.10 11.23 -30.31
C GLY A 18 -28.48 10.16 -29.42
N LYS A 19 -27.15 10.17 -29.25
CA LYS A 19 -26.46 9.21 -28.36
C LYS A 19 -26.69 9.52 -26.88
N TYR A 20 -26.96 10.78 -26.56
CA TYR A 20 -27.14 11.28 -25.20
C TYR A 20 -28.31 12.26 -25.16
N CYS A 21 -29.02 12.27 -24.04
CA CYS A 21 -30.06 13.24 -23.77
C CYS A 21 -29.42 14.61 -23.58
N LYS A 22 -29.79 15.61 -24.39
CA LYS A 22 -29.24 16.98 -24.29
C LYS A 22 -29.53 17.67 -22.95
N LEU A 23 -30.49 17.16 -22.17
CA LEU A 23 -30.93 17.76 -20.92
C LEU A 23 -30.23 17.17 -19.69
N CYS A 24 -30.06 15.85 -19.63
CA CYS A 24 -29.42 15.19 -18.49
C CYS A 24 -28.03 14.61 -18.81
N GLY A 25 -27.59 14.63 -20.06
CA GLY A 25 -26.30 14.08 -20.48
C GLY A 25 -26.25 12.55 -20.57
N GLU A 26 -27.29 11.86 -20.11
CA GLU A 26 -27.32 10.39 -20.01
C GLU A 26 -27.53 9.72 -21.39
N LEU A 27 -26.89 8.56 -21.59
CA LEU A 27 -26.96 7.79 -22.84
C LEU A 27 -28.39 7.33 -23.16
N LEU A 28 -28.85 7.64 -24.37
CA LEU A 28 -30.10 7.09 -24.90
C LEU A 28 -29.75 5.75 -25.54
N MET A 29 -30.21 4.65 -24.95
CA MET A 29 -29.96 3.30 -25.50
C MET A 29 -30.42 3.24 -26.96
N GLN A 30 -29.46 3.13 -27.87
CA GLN A 30 -29.73 2.91 -29.28
C GLN A 30 -29.92 1.40 -29.48
N SER A 31 -31.08 1.03 -30.03
CA SER A 31 -31.37 -0.32 -30.50
C SER A 31 -30.33 -0.75 -31.54
N GLU A 32 -29.73 -1.91 -31.30
CA GLU A 32 -28.72 -2.59 -32.12
C GLU A 32 -29.15 -2.72 -33.58
N GLU A 33 -28.28 -2.31 -34.50
CA GLU A 33 -28.02 -2.95 -35.81
C GLU A 33 -27.06 -2.05 -36.61
N GLU A 34 -25.80 -2.47 -36.76
CA GLU A 34 -25.05 -2.47 -38.04
C GLU A 34 -23.60 -2.93 -37.82
N SER A 35 -23.05 -3.54 -38.87
CA SER A 35 -22.09 -4.63 -38.86
C SER A 35 -20.77 -4.31 -39.59
N ILE A 36 -19.70 -5.05 -39.22
CA ILE A 36 -18.42 -5.37 -39.93
C ILE A 36 -17.40 -4.20 -40.14
N PRO A 37 -16.08 -4.41 -40.42
CA PRO A 37 -15.10 -5.50 -40.17
C PRO A 37 -13.78 -5.06 -39.48
N GLU A 38 -12.96 -6.06 -39.15
CA GLU A 38 -11.54 -6.00 -38.72
C GLU A 38 -10.64 -5.11 -39.59
N GLN A 39 -9.81 -4.27 -38.96
CA GLN A 39 -8.56 -3.79 -39.53
C GLN A 39 -7.54 -3.48 -38.42
N ASP A 40 -6.39 -4.14 -38.51
CA ASP A 40 -5.19 -3.92 -37.72
C ASP A 40 -4.76 -2.46 -37.73
N VAL A 41 -4.70 -1.83 -36.56
CA VAL A 41 -3.88 -0.64 -36.32
C VAL A 41 -3.25 -0.76 -34.94
N GLU A 42 -1.95 -1.06 -34.92
CA GLU A 42 -1.07 -0.77 -33.79
C GLU A 42 -1.15 0.73 -33.47
N TYR A 43 -1.71 1.07 -32.31
CA TYR A 43 -1.37 2.28 -31.60
C TYR A 43 -1.05 1.92 -30.15
N GLU A 44 0.19 2.21 -29.76
CA GLU A 44 0.60 2.33 -28.38
C GLU A 44 -0.33 3.33 -27.68
N GLN A 45 -1.15 2.83 -26.74
CA GLN A 45 -1.82 3.65 -25.75
C GLN A 45 -1.41 3.19 -24.35
N GLU A 46 -0.79 4.15 -23.69
CA GLU A 46 -0.64 4.33 -22.24
C GLU A 46 -1.74 3.59 -21.46
N ASN A 47 -1.35 2.51 -20.77
CA ASN A 47 -2.24 1.86 -19.82
C ASN A 47 -2.30 2.70 -18.54
N GLU A 48 -3.24 3.63 -18.54
CA GLU A 48 -3.88 4.13 -17.33
C GLU A 48 -4.38 2.96 -16.47
N PHE A 49 -4.02 3.05 -15.19
CA PHE A 49 -4.83 2.68 -14.04
C PHE A 49 -6.04 1.77 -14.31
N SER A 50 -5.84 0.47 -14.10
CA SER A 50 -6.91 -0.43 -13.70
C SER A 50 -6.59 -0.94 -12.31
N GLU A 51 -7.01 -0.18 -11.30
CA GLU A 51 -7.18 -0.69 -9.94
C GLU A 51 -8.36 -1.67 -9.95
N GLU A 52 -8.08 -2.92 -10.29
CA GLU A 52 -8.96 -4.01 -9.89
C GLU A 52 -8.87 -4.17 -8.37
N ILE A 53 -9.83 -3.57 -7.67
CA ILE A 53 -10.12 -3.82 -6.26
C ILE A 53 -10.62 -5.28 -6.19
N GLN A 54 -9.71 -6.22 -5.97
CA GLN A 54 -10.08 -7.56 -5.56
C GLN A 54 -10.54 -7.55 -4.10
N GLU A 55 -11.73 -8.08 -3.88
CA GLU A 55 -12.45 -8.18 -2.61
C GLU A 55 -11.57 -8.82 -1.52
N SER A 56 -11.47 -8.10 -0.39
CA SER A 56 -10.71 -8.48 0.79
C SER A 56 -11.33 -9.66 1.51
N THR A 57 -10.69 -10.84 1.42
CA THR A 57 -10.79 -11.86 2.46
C THR A 57 -10.27 -11.29 3.79
N PRO A 58 -10.79 -11.72 4.96
CA PRO A 58 -10.40 -11.16 6.26
C PRO A 58 -8.88 -11.25 6.40
N ALA A 59 -8.23 -10.09 6.52
CA ALA A 59 -6.79 -9.94 6.44
C ALA A 59 -6.12 -10.71 7.60
N SER A 60 -5.72 -11.95 7.35
CA SER A 60 -4.76 -12.62 8.21
C SER A 60 -3.46 -11.84 8.10
N LEU A 61 -2.94 -11.36 9.23
CA LEU A 61 -1.65 -10.67 9.26
C LEU A 61 -0.57 -11.53 8.59
N PRO A 62 0.34 -10.91 7.81
CA PRO A 62 1.40 -11.62 7.13
C PRO A 62 2.28 -12.36 8.14
N HIS A 63 2.61 -13.62 7.82
CA HIS A 63 3.50 -14.41 8.66
C HIS A 63 4.96 -14.09 8.35
N PHE A 64 5.75 -13.96 9.41
CA PHE A 64 7.19 -13.81 9.36
C PHE A 64 7.83 -14.93 10.18
N GLU A 65 8.88 -15.56 9.64
CA GLU A 65 9.64 -16.62 10.32
C GLU A 65 10.55 -16.08 11.45
N VAL A 66 10.49 -14.77 11.72
CA VAL A 66 11.32 -14.10 12.72
C VAL A 66 10.51 -13.87 14.00
N THR A 67 10.94 -14.49 15.10
CA THR A 67 10.37 -14.26 16.42
C THR A 67 11.15 -13.19 17.18
N ILE A 68 10.49 -12.13 17.64
CA ILE A 68 11.11 -11.06 18.42
C ILE A 68 10.69 -11.18 19.89
N GLU A 69 11.68 -11.34 20.77
CA GLU A 69 11.46 -11.51 22.20
C GLU A 69 10.75 -10.30 22.81
N ASN A 70 9.76 -10.54 23.68
CA ASN A 70 8.96 -9.52 24.36
C ASN A 70 8.06 -8.66 23.45
N MET A 71 7.82 -9.08 22.20
CA MET A 71 6.86 -8.43 21.30
C MET A 71 5.72 -9.39 20.97
N HIS A 72 4.49 -8.88 20.99
CA HIS A 72 3.32 -9.65 20.56
C HIS A 72 3.39 -9.93 19.06
N HIS A 73 2.88 -11.09 18.64
CA HIS A 73 2.89 -11.52 17.24
C HIS A 73 2.29 -10.46 16.30
N ASP A 74 1.16 -9.87 16.66
CA ASP A 74 0.47 -8.93 15.79
C ASP A 74 1.26 -7.62 15.63
N ALA A 75 1.81 -7.11 16.73
CA ALA A 75 2.71 -5.95 16.70
C ALA A 75 3.99 -6.25 15.89
N ALA A 76 4.50 -7.48 15.98
CA ALA A 76 5.63 -7.93 15.19
C ALA A 76 5.29 -7.96 13.70
N ALA A 77 4.15 -8.54 13.33
CA ALA A 77 3.69 -8.65 11.96
C ALA A 77 3.45 -7.28 11.33
N ILE A 78 2.81 -6.34 12.04
CA ILE A 78 2.61 -4.96 11.58
C ILE A 78 3.96 -4.26 11.36
N LEU A 79 4.85 -4.32 12.35
CA LEU A 79 6.15 -3.65 12.28
C LEU A 79 7.02 -4.21 11.15
N LEU A 80 7.07 -5.54 11.02
CA LEU A 80 7.84 -6.20 9.97
C LEU A 80 7.21 -5.98 8.59
N ALA A 81 5.88 -5.92 8.48
CA ALA A 81 5.23 -5.59 7.20
C ALA A 81 5.59 -4.18 6.72
N HIS A 82 5.53 -3.18 7.61
CA HIS A 82 5.94 -1.82 7.26
C HIS A 82 7.43 -1.73 6.93
N ALA A 83 8.28 -2.45 7.66
CA ALA A 83 9.72 -2.50 7.38
C ALA A 83 10.03 -3.21 6.05
N GLU A 84 9.36 -4.33 5.75
CA GLU A 84 9.53 -5.09 4.52
C GLU A 84 9.10 -4.27 3.30
N LEU A 85 8.06 -3.44 3.41
CA LEU A 85 7.66 -2.53 2.32
C LEU A 85 8.78 -1.59 1.89
N LEU A 86 9.52 -1.01 2.84
CA LEU A 86 10.66 -0.14 2.54
C LEU A 86 11.76 -0.88 1.78
N VAL A 87 12.06 -2.12 2.20
CA VAL A 87 13.06 -2.97 1.55
C VAL A 87 12.60 -3.36 0.16
N ILE A 88 11.32 -3.72 0.00
CA ILE A 88 10.72 -4.11 -1.27
C ILE A 88 10.78 -2.98 -2.29
N ASP A 89 10.50 -1.74 -1.88
CA ASP A 89 10.59 -0.59 -2.78
C ASP A 89 12.03 -0.43 -3.31
N GLU A 90 13.04 -0.54 -2.44
CA GLU A 90 14.45 -0.54 -2.87
C GLU A 90 14.81 -1.74 -3.77
N GLU A 91 14.29 -2.93 -3.49
CA GLU A 91 14.52 -4.13 -4.29
C GLU A 91 13.89 -4.02 -5.68
N LEU A 92 12.67 -3.49 -5.77
CA LEU A 92 12.01 -3.23 -7.05
C LEU A 92 12.83 -2.26 -7.90
N ASP A 93 13.35 -1.18 -7.32
CA ASP A 93 14.23 -0.24 -8.02
C ASP A 93 15.50 -0.93 -8.54
N ARG A 94 16.16 -1.75 -7.71
CA ARG A 94 17.33 -2.53 -8.11
C ARG A 94 17.01 -3.54 -9.23
N ILE A 95 15.85 -4.19 -9.18
CA ILE A 95 15.40 -5.11 -10.23
C ILE A 95 15.12 -4.34 -11.53
N ILE A 96 14.45 -3.19 -11.45
CA ILE A 96 14.19 -2.31 -12.61
C ILE A 96 15.51 -1.86 -13.25
N GLU A 97 16.52 -1.48 -12.47
CA GLU A 97 17.85 -1.15 -12.97
C GLU A 97 18.51 -2.34 -13.68
N LYS A 98 18.47 -3.54 -13.08
CA LYS A 98 18.98 -4.76 -13.71
C LYS A 98 18.24 -5.09 -15.02
N ILE A 99 16.92 -4.89 -15.07
CA ILE A 99 16.11 -5.10 -16.28
C ILE A 99 16.52 -4.08 -17.35
N LYS A 100 16.68 -2.80 -17.00
CA LYS A 100 17.15 -1.75 -17.93
C LYS A 100 18.54 -2.10 -18.49
N ALA A 101 19.48 -2.50 -17.65
CA ALA A 101 20.81 -2.93 -18.06
C ALA A 101 20.76 -4.15 -18.98
N THR A 102 19.92 -5.14 -18.67
CA THR A 102 19.75 -6.36 -19.49
C THR A 102 19.13 -6.02 -20.85
N ARG A 103 18.15 -5.11 -20.91
CA ARG A 103 17.57 -4.59 -22.17
C ARG A 103 18.60 -3.84 -23.00
N GLN A 104 19.46 -3.03 -22.38
CA GLN A 104 20.55 -2.34 -23.08
C GLN A 104 21.57 -3.35 -23.63
N ALA A 105 21.93 -4.37 -22.85
CA ALA A 105 22.85 -5.42 -23.30
C ALA A 105 22.28 -6.23 -24.48
N LEU A 106 20.97 -6.51 -24.50
CA LEU A 106 20.29 -7.19 -25.61
C LEU A 106 20.35 -6.40 -26.94
N ARG A 107 20.51 -5.06 -26.88
CA ARG A 107 20.64 -4.21 -28.07
C ARG A 107 22.04 -4.28 -28.69
N LEU A 108 23.03 -4.82 -28.00
CA LEU A 108 24.40 -4.95 -28.52
C LEU A 108 24.50 -6.11 -29.51
N LYS A 109 25.19 -5.88 -30.64
CA LYS A 109 25.31 -6.88 -31.73
C LYS A 109 26.12 -8.13 -31.37
N GLN A 110 27.01 -8.03 -30.38
CA GLN A 110 27.89 -9.13 -29.93
C GLN A 110 27.38 -9.83 -28.66
N ALA A 111 26.15 -9.55 -28.24
CA ALA A 111 25.61 -10.12 -27.02
C ALA A 111 25.13 -11.56 -27.20
N ASP A 112 25.39 -12.42 -26.21
CA ASP A 112 24.78 -13.74 -26.13
C ASP A 112 23.29 -13.59 -25.77
N LYS A 113 22.44 -13.67 -26.79
CA LYS A 113 21.00 -13.46 -26.65
C LYS A 113 20.34 -14.55 -25.80
N ALA A 114 20.85 -15.78 -25.82
CA ALA A 114 20.26 -16.88 -25.06
C ALA A 114 20.45 -16.67 -23.55
N VAL A 115 21.66 -16.27 -23.13
CA VAL A 115 21.94 -15.99 -21.72
C VAL A 115 21.18 -14.74 -21.23
N LEU A 116 21.09 -13.70 -22.05
CA LEU A 116 20.40 -12.47 -21.66
C LEU A 116 18.88 -12.61 -21.64
N THR A 117 18.29 -13.44 -22.52
CA THR A 117 16.85 -13.76 -22.48
C THR A 117 16.50 -14.59 -21.24
N ALA A 118 17.27 -15.64 -20.94
CA ALA A 118 17.09 -16.40 -19.71
C ALA A 118 17.21 -15.50 -18.46
N ARG A 119 18.21 -14.62 -18.41
CA ARG A 119 18.36 -13.64 -17.33
C ARG A 119 17.17 -12.67 -17.24
N ALA A 120 16.65 -12.21 -18.38
CA ALA A 120 15.49 -11.32 -18.40
C ALA A 120 14.22 -12.01 -17.89
N GLU A 121 14.04 -13.30 -18.18
CA GLU A 121 12.94 -14.12 -17.65
C GLU A 121 13.06 -14.31 -16.14
N THR A 122 14.26 -14.61 -15.63
CA THR A 122 14.50 -14.67 -14.18
C THR A 122 14.16 -13.35 -13.50
N LEU A 123 14.68 -12.24 -14.01
CA LEU A 123 14.40 -10.90 -13.47
C LEU A 123 12.91 -10.53 -13.53
N ARG A 124 12.20 -10.95 -14.59
CA ARG A 124 10.75 -10.76 -14.70
C ARG A 124 9.99 -11.56 -13.65
N SER A 125 10.38 -12.81 -13.42
CA SER A 125 9.77 -13.65 -12.39
C SER A 125 10.02 -13.11 -10.98
N GLU A 126 11.23 -12.60 -10.71
CA GLU A 126 11.57 -11.93 -9.45
C GLU A 126 10.75 -10.66 -9.27
N PHE A 127 10.66 -9.82 -10.31
CA PHE A 127 9.85 -8.60 -10.28
C PHE A 127 8.38 -8.85 -9.94
N GLU A 128 7.74 -9.83 -10.59
CA GLU A 128 6.34 -10.14 -10.31
C GLU A 128 6.15 -10.68 -8.88
N LYS A 129 7.06 -11.53 -8.38
CA LYS A 129 7.01 -12.02 -6.99
C LYS A 129 7.16 -10.89 -5.98
N THR A 130 8.12 -9.98 -6.18
CA THR A 130 8.32 -8.83 -5.29
C THR A 130 7.12 -7.89 -5.35
N LYS A 131 6.51 -7.73 -6.53
CA LYS A 131 5.29 -6.92 -6.73
C LYS A 131 4.07 -7.54 -6.06
N THR A 132 3.87 -8.86 -6.13
CA THR A 132 2.76 -9.52 -5.42
C THR A 132 2.94 -9.39 -3.92
N ARG A 133 4.15 -9.63 -3.41
CA ARG A 133 4.46 -9.46 -1.99
C ARG A 133 4.20 -8.02 -1.52
N ARG A 134 4.58 -7.02 -2.30
CA ARG A 134 4.27 -5.61 -2.03
C ARG A 134 2.77 -5.37 -1.85
N ARG A 135 1.94 -5.94 -2.74
CA ARG A 135 0.48 -5.79 -2.67
C ARG A 135 -0.10 -6.42 -1.40
N GLU A 136 0.39 -7.60 -1.03
CA GLU A 136 0.00 -8.26 0.23
C GLU A 136 0.31 -7.36 1.44
N LEU A 137 1.50 -6.77 1.49
CA LEU A 137 1.92 -5.96 2.63
C LEU A 137 1.22 -4.60 2.69
N ILE A 138 0.91 -3.98 1.55
CA ILE A 138 0.13 -2.72 1.50
C ILE A 138 -1.28 -2.92 2.07
N SER A 139 -1.82 -4.15 2.03
CA SER A 139 -3.14 -4.44 2.60
C SER A 139 -3.17 -4.32 4.13
N VAL A 140 -2.01 -4.38 4.80
CA VAL A 140 -1.89 -4.18 6.24
C VAL A 140 -1.98 -2.68 6.56
N LYS A 141 -3.18 -2.24 6.94
CA LYS A 141 -3.45 -0.83 7.33
C LYS A 141 -3.41 -0.60 8.84
N GLU A 142 -3.15 -1.65 9.61
CA GLU A 142 -3.17 -1.59 11.06
C GLU A 142 -1.99 -0.77 11.59
N LYS A 143 -2.28 0.13 12.52
CA LYS A 143 -1.28 0.99 13.15
C LYS A 143 -0.84 0.43 14.48
N LEU A 144 0.42 0.66 14.85
CA LEU A 144 0.91 0.30 16.16
C LEU A 144 0.19 1.11 17.25
N VAL A 145 0.00 0.52 18.43
CA VAL A 145 -0.65 1.20 19.58
C VAL A 145 0.01 2.54 19.89
N LEU A 146 1.34 2.63 19.75
CA LEU A 146 2.08 3.88 19.95
C LEU A 146 1.63 4.98 18.95
N GLU A 147 1.46 4.64 17.68
CA GLU A 147 1.01 5.56 16.65
C GLU A 147 -0.44 5.99 16.89
N GLN A 148 -1.31 5.05 17.27
CA GLN A 148 -2.70 5.35 17.63
C GLN A 148 -2.80 6.32 18.80
N LEU A 149 -1.97 6.13 19.84
CA LEU A 149 -1.92 7.03 21.00
C LEU A 149 -1.41 8.42 20.63
N LEU A 150 -0.42 8.52 19.75
CA LEU A 150 0.10 9.81 19.26
C LEU A 150 -0.95 10.56 18.42
N GLU A 151 -1.66 9.88 17.53
CA GLU A 151 -2.75 10.47 16.74
C GLU A 151 -3.90 10.94 17.63
N ALA A 152 -4.29 10.13 18.62
CA ALA A 152 -5.32 10.52 19.58
C ALA A 152 -4.87 11.76 20.39
N LEU A 153 -3.64 11.76 20.89
CA LEU A 153 -3.09 12.88 21.65
C LEU A 153 -3.08 14.15 20.81
N HIS A 154 -2.65 14.08 19.55
CA HIS A 154 -2.64 15.24 18.65
C HIS A 154 -4.06 15.78 18.40
N LYS A 155 -5.04 14.89 18.16
CA LYS A 155 -6.46 15.28 18.00
C LYS A 155 -7.02 15.99 19.23
N HIS A 156 -6.68 15.52 20.43
CA HIS A 156 -7.13 16.14 21.68
C HIS A 156 -6.41 17.46 21.97
N GLU A 157 -5.12 17.58 21.63
CA GLU A 157 -4.39 18.85 21.70
C GLU A 157 -4.97 19.88 20.72
N GLU A 158 -5.29 19.49 19.48
CA GLU A 158 -6.00 20.37 18.54
C GLU A 158 -7.41 20.75 19.02
N ARG A 159 -8.13 19.81 19.64
CA ARG A 159 -9.46 20.11 20.20
C ARG A 159 -9.34 21.13 21.33
N LEU A 160 -8.28 21.04 22.13
CA LEU A 160 -7.99 22.00 23.19
C LEU A 160 -7.68 23.38 22.61
N THR A 161 -6.82 23.49 21.60
CA THR A 161 -6.50 24.78 20.96
C THR A 161 -7.75 25.42 20.35
N LYS A 162 -8.58 24.64 19.63
CA LYS A 162 -9.86 25.12 19.09
C LYS A 162 -10.81 25.62 20.17
N LEU A 163 -10.87 24.95 21.33
CA LEU A 163 -11.68 25.43 22.45
C LEU A 163 -11.13 26.70 23.08
N GLU A 164 -9.81 26.84 23.17
CA GLU A 164 -9.17 28.06 23.67
C GLU A 164 -9.43 29.26 22.74
N GLU A 165 -9.44 29.05 21.42
CA GLU A 165 -9.79 30.05 20.41
C GLU A 165 -11.25 30.52 20.53
N ILE A 166 -12.16 29.60 20.86
CA ILE A 166 -13.62 29.83 20.93
C ILE A 166 -14.05 30.16 22.39
N SER A 167 -13.11 30.28 23.33
CA SER A 167 -13.38 30.50 24.76
C SER A 167 -14.19 31.77 25.09
N GLY A 168 -14.21 32.76 24.18
CA GLY A 168 -14.98 33.99 24.32
C GLY A 168 -16.45 33.90 23.84
N THR A 169 -16.81 32.87 23.08
CA THR A 169 -18.16 32.72 22.50
C THR A 169 -18.97 31.57 23.12
N VAL A 170 -18.33 30.71 23.92
CA VAL A 170 -18.94 29.56 24.59
C VAL A 170 -19.27 29.91 26.05
N ASP A 171 -20.36 29.34 26.57
CA ASP A 171 -20.73 29.48 27.98
C ASP A 171 -19.57 29.08 28.91
N LYS A 172 -19.32 29.91 29.92
CA LYS A 172 -18.16 29.75 30.82
C LYS A 172 -18.16 28.43 31.58
N GLU A 173 -19.33 27.89 31.88
CA GLU A 173 -19.48 26.61 32.58
C GLU A 173 -19.17 25.44 31.64
N VAL A 174 -19.78 25.43 30.45
CA VAL A 174 -19.52 24.44 29.38
C VAL A 174 -18.06 24.42 28.97
N TYR A 175 -17.44 25.60 28.81
CA TYR A 175 -16.02 25.72 28.49
C TYR A 175 -15.13 25.08 29.57
N LYS A 176 -15.41 25.33 30.85
CA LYS A 176 -14.62 24.78 31.96
C LYS A 176 -14.75 23.26 32.03
N GLU A 177 -15.96 22.73 31.88
CA GLU A 177 -16.20 21.29 31.90
C GLU A 177 -15.47 20.58 30.76
N GLN A 178 -15.66 21.04 29.52
CA GLN A 178 -15.00 20.46 28.35
C GLN A 178 -13.48 20.60 28.41
N ARG A 179 -12.97 21.72 28.91
CA ARG A 179 -11.53 21.91 29.10
C ARG A 179 -10.96 20.94 30.14
N VAL A 180 -11.65 20.74 31.26
CA VAL A 180 -11.21 19.77 32.29
C VAL A 180 -11.24 18.34 31.74
N GLU A 181 -12.30 17.97 31.04
CA GLU A 181 -12.42 16.66 30.39
C GLU A 181 -11.28 16.42 29.40
N ILE A 182 -11.02 17.38 28.51
CA ILE A 182 -9.96 17.25 27.50
C ILE A 182 -8.58 17.20 28.18
N LEU A 183 -8.33 18.00 29.21
CA LEU A 183 -7.07 17.92 29.97
C LEU A 183 -6.90 16.57 30.68
N GLN A 184 -7.97 15.99 31.23
CA GLN A 184 -7.93 14.65 31.81
C GLN A 184 -7.60 13.60 30.75
N THR A 185 -8.31 13.61 29.61
CA THR A 185 -8.02 12.67 28.50
C THR A 185 -6.59 12.82 27.97
N ILE A 186 -6.06 14.03 27.84
CA ILE A 186 -4.66 14.26 27.44
C ILE A 186 -3.69 13.68 28.49
N ASN A 187 -3.98 13.84 29.78
CA ASN A 187 -3.14 13.28 30.84
C ASN A 187 -3.15 11.75 30.82
N ASP A 188 -4.31 11.13 30.59
CA ASP A 188 -4.44 9.68 30.48
C ASP A 188 -3.72 9.16 29.22
N LEU A 189 -3.86 9.86 28.08
CA LEU A 189 -3.14 9.53 26.85
C LEU A 189 -1.62 9.67 27.04
N ARG A 190 -1.14 10.69 27.76
CA ARG A 190 0.28 10.86 28.09
C ARG A 190 0.79 9.77 29.03
N SER A 191 -0.03 9.34 30.00
CA SER A 191 0.25 8.20 30.86
C SER A 191 0.42 6.93 30.03
N ASN A 192 -0.56 6.62 29.19
CA ASN A 192 -0.54 5.45 28.32
C ASN A 192 0.62 5.50 27.31
N LEU A 193 0.95 6.69 26.80
CA LEU A 193 2.11 6.90 25.93
C LEU A 193 3.42 6.57 26.63
N LYS A 194 3.58 6.93 27.92
CA LYS A 194 4.79 6.55 28.69
C LYS A 194 4.93 5.04 28.81
N ASP A 195 3.83 4.32 29.01
CA ASP A 195 3.86 2.87 29.11
C ASP A 195 4.06 2.19 27.75
N ALA A 196 3.49 2.74 26.68
CA ALA A 196 3.78 2.34 25.31
C ALA A 196 5.26 2.56 24.95
N ILE A 197 5.87 3.67 25.38
CA ILE A 197 7.30 3.95 25.19
C ILE A 197 8.16 2.92 25.95
N LYS A 198 7.84 2.60 27.20
CA LYS A 198 8.56 1.54 27.95
C LYS A 198 8.46 0.20 27.22
N THR A 199 7.31 -0.09 26.64
CA THR A 199 7.09 -1.30 25.85
C THR A 199 7.91 -1.28 24.57
N GLY A 200 7.94 -0.16 23.84
CA GLY A 200 8.81 0.06 22.69
C GLY A 200 10.30 -0.09 23.02
N MET A 201 10.76 0.34 24.19
CA MET A 201 12.14 0.09 24.64
C MET A 201 12.43 -1.40 24.87
N LYS A 202 11.45 -2.16 25.38
CA LYS A 202 11.58 -3.63 25.51
C LYS A 202 11.64 -4.28 24.14
N TRP A 203 10.78 -3.85 23.20
CA TRP A 203 10.79 -4.34 21.82
C TRP A 203 12.12 -4.05 21.13
N SER A 204 12.66 -2.83 21.26
CA SER A 204 13.97 -2.48 20.72
C SER A 204 15.10 -3.39 21.23
N LYS A 205 15.09 -3.75 22.52
CA LYS A 205 16.03 -4.72 23.08
C LYS A 205 15.82 -6.13 22.49
N GLY A 206 14.57 -6.55 22.32
CA GLY A 206 14.21 -7.81 21.67
C GLY A 206 14.69 -7.87 20.22
N ILE A 207 14.46 -6.81 19.45
CA ILE A 207 14.91 -6.64 18.07
C ILE A 207 16.44 -6.73 18.00
N SER A 208 17.16 -6.04 18.89
CA SER A 208 18.63 -6.10 18.93
C SER A 208 19.15 -7.52 19.20
N LYS A 209 18.46 -8.30 20.05
CA LYS A 209 18.82 -9.71 20.26
C LYS A 209 18.53 -10.56 19.03
N ALA A 210 17.36 -10.38 18.41
CA ALA A 210 16.99 -11.10 17.20
C ALA A 210 17.98 -10.82 16.05
N LEU A 211 18.38 -9.56 15.86
CA LEU A 211 19.42 -9.18 14.90
C LEU A 211 20.75 -9.91 15.16
N LYS A 212 21.21 -9.99 16.41
CA LYS A 212 22.43 -10.75 16.75
C LYS A 212 22.31 -12.24 16.47
N ILE A 213 21.12 -12.82 16.53
CA ILE A 213 20.89 -14.23 16.19
C ILE A 213 20.95 -14.39 14.68
N LEU A 214 20.24 -13.54 13.93
CA LEU A 214 20.26 -13.51 12.47
C LEU A 214 21.67 -13.29 11.91
N ASP A 215 22.46 -12.38 12.49
CA ASP A 215 23.85 -12.15 12.08
C ASP A 215 24.74 -13.40 12.27
N LYS A 216 24.52 -14.16 13.36
CA LYS A 216 25.24 -15.41 13.60
C LYS A 216 24.83 -16.48 12.59
N GLU A 217 23.54 -16.56 12.24
CA GLU A 217 23.04 -17.48 11.24
C GLU A 217 23.55 -17.12 9.84
N MET A 218 23.52 -15.85 9.46
CA MET A 218 24.14 -15.35 8.22
C MET A 218 25.63 -15.69 8.17
N SER A 219 26.37 -15.45 9.24
CA SER A 219 27.81 -15.78 9.31
C SER A 219 28.07 -17.28 9.19
N ARG A 220 27.21 -18.11 9.80
CA ARG A 220 27.28 -19.58 9.67
C ARG A 220 26.98 -20.05 8.26
N LEU A 221 25.97 -19.48 7.61
CA LEU A 221 25.62 -19.80 6.22
C LEU A 221 26.71 -19.37 5.25
N ASP A 222 27.28 -18.18 5.44
CA ASP A 222 28.42 -17.72 4.64
C ASP A 222 29.67 -18.59 4.83
N ALA A 223 29.95 -19.02 6.08
CA ALA A 223 31.03 -19.98 6.34
C ALA A 223 30.79 -21.33 5.65
N LYS A 224 29.57 -21.89 5.75
CA LYS A 224 29.20 -23.13 5.05
C LYS A 224 29.31 -22.98 3.53
N PHE A 225 28.90 -21.84 2.99
CA PHE A 225 29.06 -21.53 1.58
C PHE A 225 30.53 -21.50 1.16
N LYS A 226 31.40 -20.82 1.93
CA LYS A 226 32.84 -20.75 1.67
C LYS A 226 33.54 -22.11 1.76
N ILE A 227 33.07 -22.99 2.64
CA ILE A 227 33.59 -24.35 2.81
C ILE A 227 33.05 -25.30 1.72
N GLY A 228 32.00 -24.89 0.97
CA GLY A 228 31.40 -25.67 -0.10
C GLY A 228 30.29 -26.62 0.36
N ASP A 229 29.85 -26.53 1.61
CA ASP A 229 28.75 -27.33 2.17
C ASP A 229 27.38 -26.94 1.61
N ILE A 230 27.25 -25.73 1.04
CA ILE A 230 26.04 -25.23 0.41
C ILE A 230 26.40 -24.71 -0.97
N SER A 231 25.78 -25.27 -2.01
CA SER A 231 25.89 -24.79 -3.40
C SER A 231 24.71 -23.87 -3.73
N ARG A 232 24.92 -22.87 -4.59
CA ARG A 232 23.80 -22.08 -5.11
C ARG A 232 22.88 -23.01 -5.93
N PRO A 233 21.55 -22.92 -5.78
CA PRO A 233 20.67 -23.46 -6.82
C PRO A 233 21.06 -22.79 -8.14
N LYS A 234 21.34 -23.61 -9.16
CA LYS A 234 21.62 -23.16 -10.52
C LYS A 234 20.39 -22.50 -11.13
#